data_AF-A0A0D0HE72-F1
#
_entry.id   AF-A0A0D0HE72-F1
#
_cell.length_a   1.000
_cell.length_b   1.000
_cell.length_c   1.000
_cell.angle_alpha   90.00
_cell.angle_beta   90.00
_cell.angle_gamma   90.00
#
_symmetry.space_group_name_H-M   'P 1'
#
loop_
_entity.id
_entity.type
_entity.pdbx_description
1 polymer ?
#
loop_
_entity_poly.entity_id
_entity_poly.type
_entity_poly.pdbx_seq_one_letter_code
_entity_poly.pdbx_strand_id
1 'polypeptide(L)'
;MDEKLNSTLNKVIRLCGQNAEFDKELRKRLGVAPSASVLPISDERIDQIYEYCIEKVVRKQARDFYSDFPVSSIRDGLMDDFCRMEAFRRKDNFGDFCLSMYQQIERMTNSLCTNPDISLIAERMWGYPAYIKTGTNIKTSLEKRAESDYLVASLVFPGNDKETGLSNATKKSKQALQTLYAKDKIRCVVYFLGYKAAMKSSDYKSYIEFTSLLADLYQCRNMNHRGNKPTQWEKETLDRILPSKAVYYLKFLGALTLYVEQIKEGWKNLPTLKNYAQSLSPKEVKPRPNVIGNMELPGDNKKRYK
;
A
#
# COMPACT_ATOMS: atom_id res chain seq x y z
N MET A 1 -47.57 34.70 35.31
CA MET A 1 -47.55 35.83 34.37
C MET A 1 -49.00 36.08 33.95
N ASP A 2 -49.46 37.33 33.90
CA ASP A 2 -50.83 37.67 33.47
C ASP A 2 -51.12 37.01 32.10
N GLU A 3 -52.27 36.37 31.97
CA GLU A 3 -52.69 35.66 30.76
C GLU A 3 -52.68 36.58 29.52
N LYS A 4 -52.99 37.87 29.73
CA LYS A 4 -52.91 38.90 28.69
C LYS A 4 -51.48 39.24 28.28
N LEU A 5 -50.54 39.23 29.24
CA LEU A 5 -49.12 39.45 28.96
C LEU A 5 -48.54 38.29 28.14
N ASN A 6 -48.87 37.05 28.49
CA ASN A 6 -48.46 35.87 27.73
C ASN A 6 -49.03 35.88 26.30
N SER A 7 -50.32 36.23 26.14
CA SER A 7 -50.95 36.34 24.83
C SER A 7 -50.29 37.42 23.95
N THR A 8 -49.94 38.55 24.56
CA THR A 8 -49.26 39.65 23.86
C THR A 8 -47.85 39.26 23.45
N LEU A 9 -47.10 38.61 24.34
CA LEU A 9 -45.74 38.12 24.04
C LEU A 9 -45.75 37.13 22.87
N ASN A 10 -46.69 36.19 22.84
CA ASN A 10 -46.83 35.23 21.75
C ASN A 10 -47.14 35.88 20.41
N LYS A 11 -47.94 36.96 20.39
CA LYS A 11 -48.21 37.74 19.17
C LYS A 11 -46.95 38.43 18.67
N VAL A 12 -46.16 39.01 19.56
CA VAL A 12 -44.88 39.66 19.22
C VAL A 12 -43.90 38.65 18.64
N ILE A 13 -43.75 37.47 19.26
CA ILE A 13 -42.88 36.39 18.75
C ILE A 13 -43.29 35.97 17.34
N ARG A 14 -44.60 35.81 17.10
CA ARG A 14 -45.12 35.43 15.77
C ARG A 14 -44.84 36.51 14.71
N LEU A 15 -45.00 37.79 15.06
CA LEU A 15 -44.70 38.92 14.17
C LEU A 15 -43.21 39.00 13.83
N CYS A 16 -42.32 38.76 14.79
CA CYS A 16 -40.88 38.69 14.53
C CYS A 16 -40.50 37.57 13.55
N GLY A 17 -41.18 36.41 13.63
CA GLY A 17 -40.95 35.29 12.71
C GLY A 17 -41.49 35.52 11.29
N GLN A 18 -42.47 36.42 11.13
CA GLN A 18 -43.12 36.68 9.84
C GLN A 18 -42.61 37.94 9.13
N ASN A 19 -42.05 38.90 9.87
CA ASN A 19 -41.59 40.17 9.32
C ASN A 19 -40.19 40.54 9.85
N ALA A 20 -39.19 40.42 8.96
CA ALA A 20 -37.80 40.69 9.29
C ALA A 20 -37.50 42.16 9.63
N GLU A 21 -38.24 43.12 9.07
CA GLU A 21 -38.08 44.54 9.42
C GLU A 21 -38.63 44.83 10.83
N PHE A 22 -39.75 44.20 11.19
CA PHE A 22 -40.33 44.31 12.52
C PHE A 22 -39.38 43.75 13.59
N ASP A 23 -38.79 42.57 13.38
CA ASP A 23 -37.80 41.98 14.30
C ASP A 23 -36.57 42.89 14.47
N LYS A 24 -36.08 43.46 13.37
CA LYS A 24 -34.91 44.36 13.37
C LYS A 24 -35.18 45.64 14.17
N GLU A 25 -36.34 46.28 13.98
CA GLU A 25 -36.72 47.51 14.70
C GLU A 25 -37.04 47.22 16.18
N LEU A 26 -37.67 46.08 16.49
CA LEU A 26 -37.93 45.66 17.87
C LEU A 26 -36.62 45.46 18.65
N ARG A 27 -35.66 44.72 18.09
CA ARG A 27 -34.34 44.50 18.72
C ARG A 27 -33.59 45.80 18.97
N LYS A 28 -33.64 46.72 18.00
CA LYS A 28 -33.06 48.07 18.13
C LYS A 28 -33.65 48.84 19.30
N ARG A 29 -34.99 48.83 19.46
CA ARG A 29 -35.68 49.52 20.56
C ARG A 29 -35.44 48.88 21.92
N LEU A 30 -35.24 47.57 21.97
CA LEU A 30 -34.92 46.84 23.19
C LEU A 30 -33.44 46.97 23.60
N GLY A 31 -32.62 47.72 22.85
CA GLY A 31 -31.19 47.88 23.14
C GLY A 31 -30.39 46.57 22.98
N VAL A 32 -30.98 45.56 22.34
CA VAL A 32 -30.32 44.31 22.04
C VAL A 32 -29.39 44.61 20.87
N ALA A 33 -28.07 44.63 21.12
CA ALA A 33 -27.07 44.77 20.07
C ALA A 33 -27.42 43.81 18.93
N PRO A 34 -27.27 44.21 17.64
CA PRO A 34 -27.50 43.29 16.55
C PRO A 34 -26.66 42.06 16.85
N SER A 35 -27.32 40.94 17.17
CA SER A 35 -26.66 39.66 17.38
C SER A 35 -25.80 39.51 16.14
N ALA A 36 -24.48 39.62 16.31
CA ALA A 36 -23.51 39.57 15.23
C ALA A 36 -23.96 38.43 14.38
N SER A 37 -24.49 38.74 13.18
CA SER A 37 -25.36 37.86 12.40
C SER A 37 -24.92 36.44 12.68
N VAL A 38 -25.68 35.72 13.52
CA VAL A 38 -25.49 34.28 13.61
C VAL A 38 -26.03 33.86 12.27
N LEU A 39 -25.18 33.99 11.25
CA LEU A 39 -25.32 33.32 9.98
C LEU A 39 -25.65 31.92 10.45
N PRO A 40 -26.86 31.40 10.16
CA PRO A 40 -27.15 30.01 10.48
C PRO A 40 -25.94 29.27 9.93
N ILE A 41 -25.19 28.61 10.82
CA ILE A 41 -24.02 27.87 10.36
C ILE A 41 -24.65 26.83 9.47
N SER A 42 -24.55 27.02 8.14
CA SER A 42 -25.11 26.07 7.21
C SER A 42 -24.46 24.74 7.50
N ASP A 43 -25.18 23.65 7.31
CA ASP A 43 -24.63 22.30 7.49
C ASP A 43 -23.31 22.16 6.70
N GLU A 44 -23.18 22.84 5.56
CA GLU A 44 -21.96 22.92 4.75
C GLU A 44 -20.78 23.59 5.47
N ARG A 45 -21.00 24.67 6.23
CA ARG A 45 -19.94 25.33 7.02
C ARG A 45 -19.55 24.47 8.22
N ILE A 46 -20.51 23.74 8.81
CA ILE A 46 -20.24 22.76 9.87
C ILE A 46 -19.37 21.61 9.32
N ASP A 47 -19.73 21.06 8.15
CA ASP A 47 -19.00 20.00 7.47
C ASP A 47 -17.57 20.43 7.10
N GLN A 48 -17.38 21.67 6.64
CA GLN A 48 -16.05 22.22 6.37
C GLN A 48 -15.19 22.31 7.63
N ILE A 49 -15.77 22.72 8.76
CA ILE A 49 -15.06 22.76 10.05
C ILE A 49 -14.68 21.35 10.49
N TYR A 50 -15.58 20.37 10.35
CA TYR A 50 -15.29 18.98 10.68
C TYR A 50 -14.20 18.39 9.80
N GLU A 51 -14.27 18.56 8.48
CA GLU A 51 -13.23 18.08 7.57
C GLU A 51 -11.87 18.73 7.86
N TYR A 52 -11.84 20.03 8.16
CA TYR A 52 -10.61 20.70 8.55
C TYR A 52 -10.02 20.13 9.85
N CYS A 53 -10.86 19.85 10.86
CA CYS A 53 -10.45 19.21 12.10
C CYS A 53 -9.92 17.79 11.86
N ILE A 54 -10.59 17.01 11.02
CA ILE A 54 -10.16 15.66 10.65
C ILE A 54 -8.83 15.71 9.90
N GLU A 55 -8.67 16.62 8.94
CA GLU A 55 -7.45 16.79 8.16
C GLU A 55 -6.25 17.08 9.08
N LYS A 56 -6.41 17.93 10.11
CA LYS A 56 -5.36 18.17 11.12
C LYS A 56 -4.94 16.88 11.84
N VAL A 57 -5.90 16.06 12.24
CA VAL A 57 -5.63 14.78 12.91
C VAL A 57 -4.91 13.82 11.96
N VAL A 58 -5.40 13.68 10.73
CA VAL A 58 -4.80 12.81 9.71
C VAL A 58 -3.38 13.27 9.36
N ARG A 59 -3.14 14.58 9.25
CA ARG A 59 -1.80 15.11 8.96
C ARG A 59 -0.83 14.89 10.10
N LYS A 60 -1.30 14.91 11.35
CA LYS A 60 -0.50 14.49 12.52
C LYS A 60 -0.18 13.00 12.45
N GLN A 61 -1.17 12.16 12.20
CA GLN A 61 -0.98 10.70 12.04
C GLN A 61 0.02 10.38 10.92
N ALA A 62 -0.09 11.04 9.77
CA ALA A 62 0.85 10.89 8.66
C ALA A 62 2.28 11.26 9.05
N ARG A 63 2.45 12.38 9.78
CA ARG A 63 3.75 12.83 10.30
C ARG A 63 4.36 11.79 11.23
N ASP A 64 3.57 11.26 12.16
CA ASP A 64 4.01 10.27 13.14
C ASP A 64 4.34 8.95 12.44
N PHE A 65 3.48 8.51 11.51
CA PHE A 65 3.63 7.29 10.73
C PHE A 65 4.90 7.28 9.86
N TYR A 66 5.30 8.42 9.29
CA TYR A 66 6.52 8.54 8.48
C TYR A 66 7.70 9.20 9.22
N SER A 67 7.61 9.38 10.54
CA SER A 67 8.55 10.18 11.33
C SER A 67 10.00 9.71 11.24
N ASP A 68 10.20 8.39 11.18
CA ASP A 68 11.47 7.67 11.14
C ASP A 68 11.68 6.94 9.80
N PHE A 69 10.97 7.35 8.74
CA PHE A 69 11.17 6.76 7.43
C PHE A 69 12.58 7.07 6.89
N PRO A 70 13.33 6.07 6.38
CA PRO A 70 14.77 6.20 6.14
C PRO A 70 15.14 7.16 5.00
N VAL A 71 14.25 7.37 4.03
CA VAL A 71 14.47 8.31 2.92
C VAL A 71 13.75 9.62 3.24
N SER A 72 14.44 10.53 3.92
CA SER A 72 13.85 11.79 4.41
C SER A 72 13.32 12.69 3.29
N SER A 73 13.96 12.68 2.12
CA SER A 73 13.62 13.55 0.99
C SER A 73 12.22 13.34 0.41
N ILE A 74 11.58 12.20 0.65
CA ILE A 74 10.24 11.91 0.13
C ILE A 74 9.13 12.03 1.19
N ARG A 75 9.47 12.30 2.45
CA ARG A 75 8.53 12.24 3.57
C ARG A 75 7.35 13.18 3.41
N ASP A 76 7.57 14.43 3.01
CA ASP A 76 6.49 15.40 2.85
C ASP A 76 5.49 14.93 1.79
N GLY A 77 5.99 14.43 0.66
CA GLY A 77 5.14 13.86 -0.37
C GLY A 77 4.37 12.62 0.12
N LEU A 78 4.99 11.75 0.93
CA LEU A 78 4.30 10.59 1.51
C LEU A 78 3.18 11.04 2.46
N MET A 79 3.42 12.09 3.25
CA MET A 79 2.41 12.65 4.14
C MET A 79 1.22 13.23 3.36
N ASP A 80 1.49 13.95 2.28
CA ASP A 80 0.43 14.51 1.42
C ASP A 80 -0.40 13.41 0.77
N ASP A 81 0.24 12.37 0.24
CA ASP A 81 -0.46 11.22 -0.34
C ASP A 81 -1.27 10.43 0.70
N PHE A 82 -0.78 10.32 1.93
CA PHE A 82 -1.52 9.71 3.04
C PHE A 82 -2.78 10.51 3.38
N CYS A 83 -2.67 11.84 3.48
CA CYS A 83 -3.82 12.71 3.71
C CYS A 83 -4.87 12.58 2.60
N ARG A 84 -4.44 12.58 1.33
CA ARG A 84 -5.33 12.38 0.18
C ARG A 84 -5.99 11.01 0.23
N MET A 85 -5.23 9.95 0.49
CA MET A 85 -5.72 8.58 0.62
C MET A 85 -6.82 8.49 1.69
N GLU A 86 -6.59 9.02 2.90
CA GLU A 86 -7.59 9.01 3.96
C GLU A 86 -8.83 9.85 3.62
N ALA A 87 -8.67 10.98 2.92
CA ALA A 87 -9.81 11.77 2.44
C ALA A 87 -10.66 10.98 1.43
N PHE A 88 -10.05 10.26 0.48
CA PHE A 88 -10.78 9.41 -0.45
C PHE A 88 -11.46 8.23 0.23
N ARG A 89 -10.82 7.64 1.25
CA ARG A 89 -11.43 6.57 2.06
C ARG A 89 -12.71 7.05 2.74
N ARG A 90 -12.71 8.24 3.36
CA ARG A 90 -13.89 8.80 4.04
C ARG A 90 -15.03 9.14 3.07
N LYS A 91 -14.70 9.50 1.83
CA LYS A 91 -15.66 9.79 0.76
C LYS A 91 -16.13 8.54 -0.01
N ASP A 92 -15.75 7.36 0.45
CA ASP A 92 -15.93 6.07 -0.24
C ASP A 92 -15.50 6.07 -1.72
N ASN A 93 -14.45 6.83 -2.04
CA ASN A 93 -13.87 6.85 -3.37
C ASN A 93 -12.75 5.81 -3.46
N PHE A 94 -13.14 4.56 -3.70
CA PHE A 94 -12.22 3.42 -3.70
C PHE A 94 -11.11 3.52 -4.75
N GLY A 95 -11.43 4.02 -5.95
CA GLY A 95 -10.47 4.17 -7.04
C GLY A 95 -9.36 5.15 -6.68
N ASP A 96 -9.72 6.35 -6.22
CA ASP A 96 -8.74 7.38 -5.87
C ASP A 96 -7.99 7.06 -4.56
N PHE A 97 -8.63 6.33 -3.64
CA PHE A 97 -7.96 5.73 -2.49
C PHE A 97 -6.85 4.78 -2.94
N CYS A 98 -7.15 3.83 -3.84
CA CYS A 98 -6.17 2.88 -4.34
C CYS A 98 -5.03 3.57 -5.11
N LEU A 99 -5.34 4.61 -5.89
CA LEU A 99 -4.34 5.42 -6.57
C LEU A 99 -3.40 6.14 -5.60
N SER A 100 -3.96 6.86 -4.63
CA SER A 100 -3.17 7.63 -3.66
C SER A 100 -2.31 6.73 -2.78
N MET A 101 -2.81 5.53 -2.44
CA MET A 101 -2.02 4.54 -1.72
C MET A 101 -0.90 3.94 -2.57
N TYR A 102 -1.20 3.53 -3.80
CA TYR A 102 -0.19 2.95 -4.68
C TYR A 102 0.93 3.96 -4.98
N GLN A 103 0.61 5.24 -5.14
CA GLN A 103 1.61 6.30 -5.33
C GLN A 103 2.59 6.41 -4.16
N GLN A 104 2.15 6.21 -2.91
CA GLN A 104 3.05 6.14 -1.75
C GLN A 104 4.01 4.96 -1.88
N ILE A 105 3.49 3.76 -2.18
CA ILE A 105 4.28 2.53 -2.31
C ILE A 105 5.28 2.65 -3.46
N GLU A 106 4.84 3.15 -4.61
CA GLU A 106 5.68 3.37 -5.78
C GLU A 106 6.78 4.39 -5.50
N ARG A 107 6.47 5.53 -4.85
CA ARG A 107 7.47 6.54 -4.49
C ARG A 107 8.50 5.99 -3.51
N MET A 108 8.07 5.28 -2.46
CA MET A 108 8.98 4.60 -1.53
C MET A 108 9.88 3.61 -2.27
N THR A 109 9.28 2.71 -3.06
CA THR A 109 10.00 1.68 -3.80
C THR A 109 11.06 2.30 -4.73
N ASN A 110 10.66 3.27 -5.55
CA ASN A 110 11.56 3.89 -6.52
C ASN A 110 12.72 4.59 -5.82
N SER A 111 12.46 5.30 -4.72
CA SER A 111 13.51 6.01 -3.97
C SER A 111 14.44 5.07 -3.21
N LEU A 112 13.96 3.90 -2.78
CA LEU A 112 14.82 2.86 -2.20
C LEU A 112 15.70 2.22 -3.28
N CYS A 113 15.15 1.93 -4.45
CA CYS A 113 15.88 1.28 -5.54
C CYS A 113 16.89 2.18 -6.26
N THR A 114 16.95 3.48 -5.98
CA THR A 114 18.06 4.35 -6.41
C THR A 114 19.25 4.28 -5.45
N ASN A 115 19.10 3.67 -4.27
CA ASN A 115 20.20 3.52 -3.33
C ASN A 115 21.21 2.48 -3.85
N PRO A 116 22.51 2.83 -4.00
CA PRO A 116 23.51 1.94 -4.58
C PRO A 116 23.75 0.67 -3.74
N ASP A 117 23.57 0.72 -2.42
CA ASP A 117 23.75 -0.44 -1.55
C ASP A 117 22.63 -1.46 -1.76
N ILE A 118 21.38 -1.01 -1.94
CA ILE A 118 20.25 -1.90 -2.26
C ILE A 118 20.47 -2.57 -3.63
N SER A 119 20.90 -1.80 -4.64
CA SER A 119 21.20 -2.34 -5.96
C SER A 119 22.32 -3.39 -5.89
N LEU A 120 23.42 -3.08 -5.19
CA LEU A 120 24.53 -4.02 -4.98
C LEU A 120 24.07 -5.31 -4.30
N ILE A 121 23.27 -5.21 -3.24
CA ILE A 121 22.73 -6.36 -2.50
C ILE A 121 21.87 -7.21 -3.43
N ALA A 122 20.91 -6.60 -4.12
CA ALA A 122 19.97 -7.32 -4.96
C ALA A 122 20.68 -8.05 -6.11
N GLU A 123 21.51 -7.31 -6.85
CA GLU A 123 22.18 -7.80 -8.06
C GLU A 123 23.16 -8.93 -7.76
N ARG A 124 23.86 -8.88 -6.62
CA ARG A 124 24.75 -9.99 -6.21
C ARG A 124 24.01 -11.22 -5.70
N MET A 125 22.84 -11.02 -5.08
CA MET A 125 22.14 -12.11 -4.38
C MET A 125 21.09 -12.81 -5.24
N TRP A 126 20.72 -12.27 -6.40
CA TRP A 126 19.74 -12.90 -7.31
C TRP A 126 20.10 -14.33 -7.73
N GLY A 127 21.39 -14.63 -7.88
CA GLY A 127 21.92 -15.94 -8.23
C GLY A 127 22.05 -16.93 -7.07
N TYR A 128 21.61 -16.57 -5.87
CA TYR A 128 21.73 -17.40 -4.66
C TYR A 128 20.37 -18.02 -4.25
N PRO A 129 20.36 -19.09 -3.43
CA PRO A 129 19.12 -19.70 -2.96
C PRO A 129 18.22 -18.69 -2.24
N ALA A 130 16.92 -18.72 -2.56
CA ALA A 130 15.93 -17.80 -2.01
C ALA A 130 15.74 -17.96 -0.50
N TYR A 131 15.98 -19.18 0.01
CA TYR A 131 15.72 -19.54 1.40
C TYR A 131 16.99 -19.74 2.21
N ILE A 132 16.90 -19.46 3.50
CA ILE A 132 17.89 -19.90 4.48
C ILE A 132 17.58 -21.32 4.97
N LYS A 133 18.61 -22.00 5.48
CA LYS A 133 18.51 -23.35 6.04
C LYS A 133 17.77 -23.29 7.38
N THR A 134 16.79 -24.17 7.54
CA THR A 134 15.96 -24.32 8.74
C THR A 134 15.93 -25.78 9.20
N GLY A 135 15.76 -26.02 10.50
CA GLY A 135 15.66 -27.37 11.05
C GLY A 135 15.95 -27.41 12.54
N THR A 136 15.73 -28.56 13.18
CA THR A 136 16.05 -28.79 14.58
C THR A 136 17.55 -28.54 14.82
N ASN A 137 17.89 -27.73 15.81
CA ASN A 137 19.26 -27.32 16.16
C ASN A 137 20.00 -26.46 15.11
N ILE A 138 19.31 -25.94 14.09
CA ILE A 138 19.91 -24.99 13.13
C ILE A 138 19.63 -23.56 13.57
N LYS A 139 20.66 -22.86 14.07
CA LYS A 139 20.60 -21.41 14.23
C LYS A 139 20.52 -20.76 12.85
N THR A 140 19.37 -20.15 12.57
CA THR A 140 19.10 -19.44 11.32
C THR A 140 20.00 -18.21 11.20
N SER A 141 20.52 -17.98 10.00
CA SER A 141 21.44 -16.88 9.69
C SER A 141 21.49 -16.67 8.18
N LEU A 142 21.87 -15.47 7.75
CA LEU A 142 21.89 -15.05 6.36
C LEU A 142 22.86 -15.88 5.50
N GLU A 143 23.96 -16.31 6.13
CA GLU A 143 25.06 -17.05 5.52
C GLU A 143 24.69 -18.51 5.27
N LYS A 144 23.83 -19.08 6.11
CA LYS A 144 23.36 -20.47 6.00
C LYS A 144 22.19 -20.56 5.03
N ARG A 145 22.49 -20.48 3.73
CA ARG A 145 21.52 -20.68 2.63
C ARG A 145 21.08 -22.14 2.55
N ALA A 146 19.84 -22.37 2.13
CA ALA A 146 19.36 -23.71 1.82
C ALA A 146 20.10 -24.27 0.59
N GLU A 147 20.35 -25.58 0.57
CA GLU A 147 20.86 -26.30 -0.60
C GLU A 147 19.69 -26.50 -1.58
N SER A 148 19.43 -25.48 -2.39
CA SER A 148 18.32 -25.47 -3.34
C SER A 148 18.69 -24.66 -4.57
N ASP A 149 18.29 -25.16 -5.73
CA ASP A 149 18.40 -24.41 -6.97
C ASP A 149 17.38 -23.27 -7.04
N TYR A 150 16.36 -23.22 -6.16
CA TYR A 150 15.33 -22.18 -6.20
C TYR A 150 15.94 -20.84 -5.76
N LEU A 151 16.29 -20.01 -6.74
CA LEU A 151 17.06 -18.79 -6.55
C LEU A 151 16.18 -17.61 -6.13
N VAL A 152 16.79 -16.60 -5.52
CA VAL A 152 16.13 -15.32 -5.21
C VAL A 152 15.46 -14.76 -6.46
N ALA A 153 16.16 -14.74 -7.61
CA ALA A 153 15.59 -14.26 -8.87
C ALA A 153 14.31 -15.02 -9.27
N SER A 154 14.24 -16.33 -9.03
CA SER A 154 13.05 -17.14 -9.33
C SER A 154 11.86 -16.78 -8.44
N LEU A 155 12.12 -16.34 -7.21
CA LEU A 155 11.10 -15.86 -6.27
C LEU A 155 10.61 -14.46 -6.61
N VAL A 156 11.52 -13.51 -6.85
CA VAL A 156 11.16 -12.09 -7.06
C VAL A 156 10.71 -11.79 -8.49
N PHE A 157 11.12 -12.61 -9.47
CA PHE A 157 10.74 -12.48 -10.88
C PHE A 157 10.04 -13.75 -11.40
N PRO A 158 8.82 -14.04 -10.91
CA PRO A 158 8.12 -15.25 -11.29
C PRO A 158 7.65 -15.23 -12.75
N GLY A 159 7.41 -16.42 -13.29
CA GLY A 159 6.87 -16.64 -14.63
C GLY A 159 7.87 -16.43 -15.75
N ASN A 160 7.34 -16.48 -16.96
CA ASN A 160 8.12 -16.37 -18.20
C ASN A 160 7.73 -15.11 -18.96
N ASP A 161 8.66 -14.62 -19.75
CA ASP A 161 8.43 -13.59 -20.74
C ASP A 161 7.55 -14.16 -21.86
N LYS A 162 6.44 -13.47 -22.16
CA LYS A 162 5.42 -13.99 -23.08
C LYS A 162 5.90 -14.07 -24.54
N GLU A 163 6.85 -13.22 -24.92
CA GLU A 163 7.35 -13.12 -26.29
C GLU A 163 8.48 -14.13 -26.54
N THR A 164 9.42 -14.20 -25.62
CA THR A 164 10.63 -15.01 -25.78
C THR A 164 10.54 -16.40 -25.14
N GLY A 165 9.55 -16.64 -24.26
CA GLY A 165 9.40 -17.90 -23.52
C GLY A 165 10.47 -18.12 -22.44
N LEU A 166 11.43 -17.19 -22.29
CA LEU A 166 12.50 -17.24 -21.30
C LEU A 166 11.96 -16.90 -19.90
N SER A 167 12.57 -17.49 -18.87
CA SER A 167 12.26 -17.13 -17.49
C SER A 167 12.51 -15.65 -17.22
N ASN A 168 11.54 -14.99 -16.57
CA ASN A 168 11.70 -13.61 -16.09
C ASN A 168 12.92 -13.49 -15.15
N ALA A 169 13.24 -14.53 -14.38
CA ALA A 169 14.41 -14.58 -13.51
C ALA A 169 15.71 -14.41 -14.31
N THR A 170 15.87 -15.14 -15.42
CA THR A 170 17.06 -15.06 -16.28
C THR A 170 17.17 -13.70 -16.98
N LYS A 171 16.05 -13.16 -17.47
CA LYS A 171 16.05 -11.89 -18.23
C LYS A 171 16.26 -10.68 -17.30
N LYS A 172 15.58 -10.64 -16.17
CA LYS A 172 15.55 -9.47 -15.27
C LYS A 172 16.75 -9.40 -14.33
N SER A 173 17.36 -10.54 -13.97
CA SER A 173 18.58 -10.55 -13.16
C SER A 173 19.81 -9.95 -13.85
N LYS A 174 19.74 -9.74 -15.17
CA LYS A 174 20.78 -9.08 -15.97
C LYS A 174 20.58 -7.56 -16.08
N GLN A 175 19.48 -7.04 -15.55
CA GLN A 175 19.15 -5.62 -15.59
C GLN A 175 19.45 -4.99 -14.23
N ALA A 176 19.79 -3.70 -14.23
CA ALA A 176 19.96 -2.97 -12.97
C ALA A 176 18.62 -2.90 -12.22
N LEU A 177 18.66 -3.04 -10.89
CA LEU A 177 17.44 -3.04 -10.06
C LEU A 177 16.53 -1.82 -10.35
N GLN A 178 17.14 -0.65 -10.51
CA GLN A 178 16.44 0.61 -10.76
C GLN A 178 15.60 0.62 -12.06
N THR A 179 16.04 -0.09 -13.10
CA THR A 179 15.37 -0.10 -14.42
C THR A 179 14.22 -1.10 -14.49
N LEU A 180 14.06 -1.96 -13.49
CA LEU A 180 12.98 -2.92 -13.43
C LEU A 180 11.62 -2.25 -13.22
N TYR A 181 10.54 -2.94 -13.63
CA TYR A 181 9.18 -2.46 -13.40
C TYR A 181 8.87 -2.33 -11.91
N ALA A 182 7.95 -1.42 -11.56
CA ALA A 182 7.56 -1.15 -10.17
C ALA A 182 7.20 -2.43 -9.39
N LYS A 183 6.43 -3.34 -9.99
CA LYS A 183 6.06 -4.63 -9.36
C LYS A 183 7.26 -5.51 -9.01
N ASP A 184 8.30 -5.49 -9.84
CA ASP A 184 9.50 -6.30 -9.67
C ASP A 184 10.38 -5.68 -8.57
N LYS A 185 10.47 -4.35 -8.55
CA LYS A 185 11.14 -3.59 -7.48
C LYS A 185 10.46 -3.79 -6.13
N ILE A 186 9.13 -3.75 -6.07
CA ILE A 186 8.35 -4.01 -4.85
C ILE A 186 8.70 -5.39 -4.28
N ARG A 187 8.70 -6.44 -5.11
CA ARG A 187 9.08 -7.80 -4.68
C ARG A 187 10.51 -7.87 -4.14
N CYS A 188 11.45 -7.20 -4.80
CA CYS A 188 12.81 -7.09 -4.30
C CYS A 188 12.86 -6.38 -2.94
N VAL A 189 12.15 -5.26 -2.76
CA VAL A 189 12.09 -4.54 -1.48
C VAL A 189 11.50 -5.42 -0.37
N VAL A 190 10.39 -6.12 -0.64
CA VAL A 190 9.78 -7.04 0.34
C VAL A 190 10.77 -8.15 0.74
N TYR A 191 11.48 -8.73 -0.22
CA TYR A 191 12.45 -9.78 0.06
C TYR A 191 13.69 -9.27 0.82
N PHE A 192 14.34 -8.23 0.31
CA PHE A 192 15.62 -7.74 0.83
C PHE A 192 15.47 -6.92 2.11
N LEU A 193 14.44 -6.09 2.24
CA LEU A 193 14.21 -5.29 3.44
C LEU A 193 13.22 -5.98 4.38
N GLY A 194 12.08 -6.45 3.87
CA GLY A 194 11.05 -7.06 4.71
C GLY A 194 11.47 -8.38 5.35
N TYR A 195 12.06 -9.27 4.55
CA TYR A 195 12.60 -10.55 5.04
C TYR A 195 14.09 -10.49 5.34
N LYS A 196 14.75 -9.33 5.19
CA LYS A 196 16.20 -9.15 5.42
C LYS A 196 17.02 -10.19 4.64
N ALA A 197 16.55 -10.54 3.43
CA ALA A 197 17.09 -11.59 2.57
C ALA A 197 17.24 -12.98 3.24
N ALA A 198 16.54 -13.21 4.35
CA ALA A 198 16.66 -14.37 5.22
C ALA A 198 15.34 -15.15 5.31
N MET A 199 14.59 -15.20 4.20
CA MET A 199 13.29 -15.85 4.13
C MET A 199 13.41 -17.36 4.37
N LYS A 200 12.51 -17.95 5.15
CA LYS A 200 12.38 -19.41 5.31
C LYS A 200 11.44 -19.96 4.25
N SER A 201 11.54 -21.24 3.92
CA SER A 201 10.57 -21.89 3.02
C SER A 201 9.13 -21.81 3.54
N SER A 202 8.94 -21.85 4.87
CA SER A 202 7.65 -21.65 5.53
C SER A 202 7.02 -20.27 5.27
N ASP A 203 7.85 -19.26 4.99
CA ASP A 203 7.39 -17.88 4.81
C ASP A 203 6.87 -17.63 3.38
N TYR A 204 7.07 -18.59 2.46
CA TYR A 204 6.72 -18.44 1.05
C TYR A 204 5.27 -18.04 0.85
N LYS A 205 4.32 -18.69 1.55
CA LYS A 205 2.90 -18.39 1.42
C LYS A 205 2.61 -16.94 1.81
N SER A 206 3.12 -16.49 2.95
CA SER A 206 2.95 -15.11 3.43
C SER A 206 3.58 -14.09 2.48
N TYR A 207 4.75 -14.38 1.92
CA TYR A 207 5.40 -13.54 0.92
C TYR A 207 4.55 -13.39 -0.34
N ILE A 208 4.01 -14.50 -0.87
CA ILE A 208 3.14 -14.50 -2.05
C ILE A 208 1.84 -13.77 -1.76
N GLU A 209 1.20 -14.02 -0.62
CA GLU A 209 -0.04 -13.33 -0.22
C GLU A 209 0.17 -11.81 -0.14
N PHE A 210 1.26 -11.37 0.51
CA PHE A 210 1.55 -9.96 0.66
C PHE A 210 1.89 -9.29 -0.68
N THR A 211 2.77 -9.89 -1.48
CA THR A 211 3.14 -9.32 -2.79
C THR A 211 1.99 -9.38 -3.81
N SER A 212 1.07 -10.34 -3.67
CA SER A 212 -0.15 -10.40 -4.48
C SER A 212 -1.14 -9.32 -4.06
N LEU A 213 -1.27 -9.03 -2.76
CA LEU A 213 -2.11 -7.93 -2.28
C LEU A 213 -1.62 -6.56 -2.78
N LEU A 214 -0.30 -6.36 -2.86
CA LEU A 214 0.29 -5.16 -3.48
C LEU A 214 0.04 -5.10 -5.00
N ALA A 215 0.01 -6.26 -5.67
CA ALA A 215 -0.34 -6.35 -7.08
C ALA A 215 -1.84 -6.07 -7.33
N ASP A 216 -2.72 -6.54 -6.44
CA ASP A 216 -4.16 -6.24 -6.45
C ASP A 216 -4.39 -4.72 -6.34
N LEU A 217 -3.70 -4.05 -5.41
CA LEU A 217 -3.77 -2.60 -5.25
C LEU A 217 -3.39 -1.86 -6.54
N TYR A 218 -2.33 -2.31 -7.23
CA TYR A 218 -1.94 -1.76 -8.53
C TYR A 218 -3.06 -1.91 -9.58
N GLN A 219 -3.78 -3.04 -9.59
CA GLN A 219 -4.92 -3.22 -10.50
C GLN A 219 -6.08 -2.29 -10.17
N CYS A 220 -6.41 -2.13 -8.89
CA CYS A 220 -7.45 -1.20 -8.47
C CYS A 220 -7.08 0.25 -8.80
N ARG A 221 -5.79 0.62 -8.70
CA ARG A 221 -5.28 1.93 -9.14
C ARG A 221 -5.52 2.18 -10.64
N ASN A 222 -5.47 1.14 -11.47
CA ASN A 222 -5.67 1.26 -12.91
C ASN A 222 -7.13 1.55 -13.32
N MET A 223 -8.10 1.46 -12.39
CA MET A 223 -9.48 1.90 -12.63
C MET A 223 -9.58 3.39 -13.00
N ASN A 224 -8.58 4.20 -12.64
CA ASN A 224 -8.54 5.62 -12.97
C ASN A 224 -7.92 5.93 -14.33
N HIS A 225 -7.29 4.95 -14.99
CA HIS A 225 -6.73 5.11 -16.34
C HIS A 225 -7.83 4.94 -17.39
N ARG A 226 -8.30 6.04 -17.96
CA ARG A 226 -9.26 6.03 -19.08
C ARG A 226 -8.51 5.73 -20.38
N GLY A 227 -8.74 4.56 -20.99
CA GLY A 227 -8.31 4.32 -22.38
C GLY A 227 -7.99 2.86 -22.76
N ASN A 228 -7.65 1.99 -21.81
CA ASN A 228 -7.27 0.61 -22.13
C ASN A 228 -8.39 -0.37 -21.79
N LYS A 229 -8.64 -1.33 -22.69
CA LYS A 229 -9.51 -2.47 -22.39
C LYS A 229 -8.82 -3.34 -21.33
N PRO A 230 -9.45 -3.58 -20.17
CA PRO A 230 -8.86 -4.43 -19.16
C PRO A 230 -8.71 -5.86 -19.70
N THR A 231 -7.55 -6.44 -19.46
CA THR A 231 -7.25 -7.85 -19.68
C THR A 231 -8.16 -8.75 -18.84
N GLN A 232 -8.28 -10.02 -19.21
CA GLN A 232 -9.10 -10.99 -18.47
C GLN A 232 -8.72 -11.08 -16.99
N TRP A 233 -7.41 -11.10 -16.70
CA TRP A 233 -6.90 -11.18 -15.33
C TRP A 233 -7.17 -9.89 -14.52
N GLU A 234 -7.14 -8.72 -15.17
CA GLU A 234 -7.54 -7.45 -14.54
C GLU A 234 -9.02 -7.47 -14.18
N LYS A 235 -9.88 -7.98 -15.07
CA LYS A 235 -11.32 -8.14 -14.80
C LYS A 235 -11.56 -9.08 -13.62
N GLU A 236 -10.98 -10.28 -13.65
CA GLU A 236 -11.11 -11.26 -12.56
C GLU A 236 -10.66 -10.71 -11.20
N THR A 237 -9.59 -9.90 -11.19
CA THR A 237 -9.12 -9.24 -9.98
C THR A 237 -10.13 -8.21 -9.48
N LEU A 238 -10.67 -7.36 -10.36
CA LEU A 238 -11.67 -6.36 -10.00
C LEU A 238 -12.99 -7.00 -9.57
N ASP A 239 -13.45 -8.04 -10.26
CA ASP A 239 -14.69 -8.77 -9.95
C ASP A 239 -14.61 -9.45 -8.58
N ARG A 240 -13.42 -9.88 -8.15
CA ARG A 240 -13.18 -10.37 -6.78
C ARG A 240 -13.16 -9.25 -5.73
N ILE A 241 -12.64 -8.08 -6.07
CA ILE A 241 -12.35 -7.00 -5.10
C ILE A 241 -13.56 -6.09 -4.88
N LEU A 242 -14.21 -5.65 -5.96
CA LEU A 242 -15.24 -4.61 -5.93
C LEU A 242 -16.50 -5.00 -5.13
N PRO A 243 -16.94 -6.26 -5.09
CA PRO A 243 -18.03 -6.67 -4.19
C PRO A 243 -17.66 -6.60 -2.70
N SER A 244 -16.37 -6.51 -2.38
CA SER A 244 -15.84 -6.55 -1.00
C SER A 244 -14.97 -5.34 -0.66
N LYS A 245 -15.20 -4.17 -1.28
CA LYS A 245 -14.39 -2.94 -1.11
C LYS A 245 -14.09 -2.59 0.35
N ALA A 246 -15.09 -2.70 1.24
CA ALA A 246 -14.93 -2.45 2.67
C ALA A 246 -13.78 -3.25 3.28
N VAL A 247 -13.67 -4.54 2.94
CA VAL A 247 -12.58 -5.41 3.36
C VAL A 247 -11.25 -4.98 2.74
N TYR A 248 -11.26 -4.58 1.47
CA TYR A 248 -10.03 -4.17 0.76
C TYR A 248 -9.49 -2.81 1.21
N TYR A 249 -10.31 -1.86 1.65
CA TYR A 249 -9.80 -0.67 2.35
C TYR A 249 -8.92 -1.07 3.53
N LEU A 250 -9.39 -1.99 4.37
CA LEU A 250 -8.66 -2.46 5.55
C LEU A 250 -7.42 -3.28 5.17
N LYS A 251 -7.55 -4.21 4.22
CA LYS A 251 -6.40 -5.01 3.74
C LYS A 251 -5.30 -4.14 3.16
N PHE A 252 -5.66 -3.15 2.33
CA PHE A 252 -4.69 -2.26 1.70
C PHE A 252 -4.05 -1.32 2.72
N LEU A 253 -4.79 -0.79 3.70
CA LEU A 253 -4.20 -0.05 4.82
C LEU A 253 -3.22 -0.91 5.61
N GLY A 254 -3.59 -2.14 5.96
CA GLY A 254 -2.71 -3.09 6.62
C GLY A 254 -1.45 -3.39 5.79
N ALA A 255 -1.60 -3.50 4.47
CA ALA A 255 -0.48 -3.71 3.56
C ALA A 255 0.48 -2.50 3.53
N LEU A 256 -0.04 -1.28 3.49
CA LEU A 256 0.76 -0.06 3.56
C LEU A 256 1.56 -0.01 4.88
N THR A 257 0.90 -0.24 6.01
CA THR A 257 1.54 -0.29 7.33
C THR A 257 2.66 -1.31 7.36
N LEU A 258 2.38 -2.55 6.98
CA LEU A 258 3.37 -3.63 6.96
C LEU A 258 4.55 -3.30 6.03
N TYR A 259 4.28 -2.72 4.86
CA TYR A 259 5.32 -2.35 3.90
C TYR A 259 6.27 -1.29 4.49
N VAL A 260 5.72 -0.26 5.12
CA VAL A 260 6.48 0.81 5.78
C VAL A 260 7.32 0.27 6.93
N GLU A 261 6.74 -0.56 7.80
CA GLU A 261 7.46 -1.18 8.92
C GLU A 261 8.59 -2.09 8.43
N GLN A 262 8.32 -2.93 7.43
CA GLN A 262 9.33 -3.78 6.81
C GLN A 262 10.50 -2.99 6.23
N ILE A 263 10.23 -1.84 5.60
CA ILE A 263 11.30 -0.96 5.11
C ILE A 263 12.12 -0.41 6.27
N LYS A 264 11.48 0.16 7.30
CA LYS A 264 12.17 0.76 8.45
C LYS A 264 13.07 -0.25 9.17
N GLU A 265 12.55 -1.44 9.43
CA GLU A 265 13.29 -2.52 10.10
C GLU A 265 14.36 -3.15 9.21
N GLY A 266 14.07 -3.33 7.92
CA GLY A 266 15.03 -3.81 6.93
C GLY A 266 16.20 -2.85 6.73
N TRP A 267 15.91 -1.54 6.71
CA TRP A 267 16.91 -0.49 6.50
C TRP A 267 17.99 -0.49 7.58
N LYS A 268 17.62 -0.72 8.84
CA LYS A 268 18.58 -0.88 9.96
C LYS A 268 19.58 -2.02 9.72
N ASN A 269 19.20 -3.03 8.92
CA ASN A 269 20.04 -4.20 8.61
C ASN A 269 20.85 -4.04 7.30
N LEU A 270 20.74 -2.90 6.61
CA LEU A 270 21.40 -2.68 5.33
C LEU A 270 22.93 -2.89 5.36
N PRO A 271 23.68 -2.42 6.40
CA PRO A 271 25.11 -2.68 6.47
C PRO A 271 25.46 -4.18 6.54
N THR A 272 24.71 -4.95 7.31
CA THR A 272 24.90 -6.40 7.44
C THR A 272 24.64 -7.10 6.11
N LEU A 273 23.55 -6.74 5.42
CA LEU A 273 23.21 -7.28 4.10
C LEU A 273 24.28 -6.94 3.05
N LYS A 274 24.77 -5.70 3.07
CA LYS A 274 25.83 -5.23 2.17
C LYS A 274 27.12 -6.02 2.38
N ASN A 275 27.57 -6.17 3.63
CA ASN A 275 28.78 -6.93 3.94
C ASN A 275 28.67 -8.39 3.48
N TYR A 276 27.52 -9.02 3.72
CA TYR A 276 27.26 -10.36 3.23
C TYR A 276 27.30 -10.42 1.70
N ALA A 277 26.55 -9.57 0.99
CA ALA A 277 26.55 -9.52 -0.47
C ALA A 277 27.97 -9.28 -1.03
N GLN A 278 28.79 -8.47 -0.37
CA GLN A 278 30.17 -8.22 -0.75
C GLN A 278 31.07 -9.46 -0.61
N SER A 279 30.82 -10.32 0.37
CA SER A 279 31.52 -11.61 0.55
C SER A 279 31.14 -12.68 -0.48
N LEU A 280 30.02 -12.49 -1.20
CA LEU A 280 29.55 -13.43 -2.21
C LEU A 280 30.31 -13.25 -3.52
N SER A 281 30.64 -14.37 -4.16
CA SER A 281 31.06 -14.38 -5.56
C SER A 281 29.85 -14.13 -6.48
N PRO A 282 30.01 -13.39 -7.58
CA PRO A 282 28.92 -13.24 -8.55
C PRO A 282 28.44 -14.61 -9.05
N LYS A 283 27.13 -14.85 -8.97
CA LYS A 283 26.48 -16.06 -9.51
C LYS A 283 25.46 -15.67 -10.56
N GLU A 284 25.63 -16.18 -11.77
CA GLU A 284 24.67 -15.98 -12.84
C GLU A 284 23.40 -16.82 -12.65
N VAL A 285 22.26 -16.22 -12.97
CA VAL A 285 20.98 -16.93 -13.05
C VAL A 285 20.90 -17.61 -14.41
N LYS A 286 21.20 -18.91 -14.44
CA LYS A 286 21.16 -19.70 -15.68
C LYS A 286 19.72 -19.97 -16.13
N PRO A 287 19.45 -20.07 -17.45
CA PRO A 287 18.18 -20.56 -17.95
C PRO A 287 17.97 -21.99 -17.43
N ARG A 288 16.79 -22.26 -16.90
CA ARG A 288 16.37 -23.65 -16.64
C ARG A 288 15.69 -24.19 -17.91
N PRO A 289 15.84 -25.50 -18.21
CA PRO A 289 15.04 -26.13 -19.25
C PRO A 289 13.55 -25.92 -18.94
N ASN A 290 12.77 -25.49 -19.92
CA ASN A 290 11.31 -25.50 -19.82
C ASN A 290 10.87 -26.97 -19.74
N VAL A 291 10.26 -27.38 -18.63
CA VAL A 291 9.58 -28.68 -18.56
C VAL A 291 8.30 -28.55 -19.38
N ILE A 292 8.32 -29.07 -20.60
CA ILE A 292 7.14 -29.16 -21.47
C ILE A 292 6.44 -30.48 -21.16
N GLY A 293 5.34 -30.40 -20.42
CA GLY A 293 4.43 -31.53 -20.18
C GLY A 293 4.88 -32.48 -19.05
N ASN A 294 3.91 -32.98 -18.31
CA ASN A 294 4.10 -34.23 -17.57
C ASN A 294 4.07 -35.35 -18.61
N MET A 295 5.13 -36.15 -18.73
CA MET A 295 5.00 -37.45 -19.37
C MET A 295 4.05 -38.29 -18.52
N GLU A 296 2.91 -38.67 -19.06
CA GLU A 296 2.16 -39.80 -18.52
C GLU A 296 3.04 -41.04 -18.64
N LEU A 297 3.61 -41.47 -17.52
CA LEU A 297 4.24 -42.78 -17.45
C LEU A 297 3.15 -43.83 -17.69
N PRO A 298 3.40 -44.85 -18.53
CA PRO A 298 2.47 -45.99 -18.65
C PRO A 298 2.18 -46.52 -17.25
N GLY A 299 0.90 -46.61 -16.90
CA GLY A 299 0.47 -47.00 -15.57
C GLY A 299 1.11 -48.32 -15.17
N ASP A 300 2.08 -48.29 -14.26
CA ASP A 300 2.61 -49.50 -13.64
C ASP A 300 1.46 -50.05 -12.80
N ASN A 301 0.90 -51.20 -13.20
CA ASN A 301 -0.28 -51.88 -12.65
C ASN A 301 -0.07 -52.41 -11.22
N LYS A 302 0.64 -51.66 -10.37
CA LYS A 302 0.84 -51.97 -8.97
C LYS A 302 -0.21 -51.24 -8.16
N LYS A 303 -1.23 -51.99 -7.72
CA LYS A 303 -2.16 -51.60 -6.66
C LYS A 303 -1.37 -51.02 -5.49
N ARG A 304 -1.44 -49.70 -5.31
CA ARG A 304 -1.03 -49.07 -4.05
C ARG A 304 -2.16 -49.30 -3.05
N TYR A 305 -1.89 -50.11 -2.04
CA TYR A 305 -2.81 -50.33 -0.92
C TYR A 305 -3.06 -49.01 -0.19
N LYS A 306 -4.32 -48.80 0.22
CA LYS A 306 -4.80 -47.62 0.94
C LYS A 306 -4.11 -47.45 2.29
#